data_AF-A0A377UWZ9-F1
#
_entry.id   AF-A0A377UWZ9-F1
#
_cell.length_a   1.000
_cell.length_b   1.000
_cell.length_c   1.000
_cell.angle_alpha   90.00
_cell.angle_beta   90.00
_cell.angle_gamma   90.00
#
_symmetry.space_group_name_H-M   'P 1'
#
loop_
_entity.id
_entity.type
_entity.pdbx_description
1 polymer ?
#
loop_
_entity_poly.entity_id
_entity_poly.type
_entity_poly.pdbx_seq_one_letter_code
_entity_poly.pdbx_strand_id
1 'polypeptide(L)'
;MSIHSSENFSDARGPGRHAWCGLLLAIVPGFGQFYHRQWLKGLVFLVLLSSFLGIFYDFLREGLWGLYTLGEEVPRDNSIFLLAEGIISVLIVAFGVLIYFLSLRDAWLNGKKRDEGIALNSVRKQYQMLLSDGFPYLMITPGFILLVFVVIFPILFGFAIAFTNYNLYHTPPAKLVDWVGLKNFINIFTLSIWRSTFLDVLQWTVVWTLLATTLQCTVGVLLAILVNQKRSAL
;
A
#
# COMPACT_ATOMS: atom_id res chain seq x y z
N MET A 1 14.81 -35.72 -44.85
CA MET A 1 15.92 -35.21 -44.02
C MET A 1 15.28 -34.52 -42.82
N SER A 2 15.22 -35.18 -41.67
CA SER A 2 14.53 -34.71 -40.48
C SER A 2 15.34 -33.61 -39.77
N ILE A 3 14.70 -32.49 -39.44
CA ILE A 3 15.22 -31.56 -38.45
C ILE A 3 14.43 -31.85 -37.17
N HIS A 4 14.98 -32.71 -36.32
CA HIS A 4 14.62 -32.75 -34.91
C HIS A 4 15.28 -31.53 -34.25
N SER A 5 14.50 -30.49 -34.01
CA SER A 5 14.83 -29.52 -32.97
C SER A 5 14.52 -30.18 -31.63
N SER A 6 15.54 -30.71 -30.96
CA SER A 6 15.45 -31.09 -29.55
C SER A 6 15.19 -29.82 -28.74
N GLU A 7 13.92 -29.49 -28.55
CA GLU A 7 13.50 -28.69 -27.41
C GLU A 7 13.91 -29.47 -26.15
N ASN A 8 15.08 -29.13 -25.62
CA ASN A 8 15.43 -29.44 -24.24
C ASN A 8 14.45 -28.67 -23.37
N PHE A 9 13.28 -29.27 -23.14
CA PHE A 9 12.53 -29.07 -21.91
C PHE A 9 13.49 -29.47 -20.80
N SER A 10 14.24 -28.49 -20.30
CA SER A 10 14.89 -28.60 -19.01
C SER A 10 13.78 -28.95 -18.05
N ASP A 11 13.76 -30.21 -17.58
CA ASP A 11 12.90 -30.64 -16.50
C ASP A 11 12.91 -29.54 -15.46
N ALA A 12 11.74 -28.94 -15.20
CA ALA A 12 11.58 -27.98 -14.13
C ALA A 12 11.75 -28.73 -12.81
N ARG A 13 13.01 -29.03 -12.46
CA ARG A 13 13.38 -29.60 -11.17
C ARG A 13 12.84 -28.63 -10.13
N GLY A 14 12.05 -29.17 -9.20
CA GLY A 14 11.51 -28.39 -8.09
C GLY A 14 12.62 -27.64 -7.33
N PRO A 15 12.26 -26.65 -6.49
CA PRO A 15 13.24 -25.82 -5.81
C PRO A 15 14.28 -26.68 -5.07
N GLY A 16 15.55 -26.46 -5.42
CA GLY A 16 16.67 -27.22 -4.89
C GLY A 16 17.13 -26.76 -3.51
N ARG A 17 18.24 -27.34 -3.05
CA ARG A 17 18.79 -27.07 -1.71
C ARG A 17 19.27 -25.63 -1.56
N HIS A 18 19.74 -24.97 -2.62
CA HIS A 18 20.22 -23.59 -2.52
C HIS A 18 19.07 -22.57 -2.41
N ALA A 19 17.92 -22.81 -3.05
CA ALA A 19 16.71 -22.00 -2.88
C ALA A 19 16.21 -21.99 -1.42
N TRP A 20 16.13 -23.17 -0.79
CA TRP A 20 15.70 -23.29 0.61
C TRP A 20 16.72 -22.75 1.61
N CYS A 21 18.01 -23.07 1.46
CA CYS A 21 19.06 -22.51 2.31
C CYS A 21 19.14 -20.98 2.18
N GLY A 22 18.97 -20.45 0.96
CA GLY A 22 18.94 -19.02 0.69
C GLY A 22 17.79 -18.30 1.39
N LEU A 23 16.59 -18.88 1.36
CA LEU A 23 15.41 -18.34 2.04
C LEU A 23 15.56 -18.39 3.57
N LEU A 24 16.02 -19.50 4.12
CA LEU A 24 16.24 -19.64 5.56
C LEU A 24 17.29 -18.66 6.08
N LEU A 25 18.37 -18.44 5.32
CA LEU A 25 19.39 -17.44 5.66
C LEU A 25 18.91 -16.01 5.44
N ALA A 26 17.89 -15.79 4.60
CA ALA A 26 17.33 -14.47 4.35
C ALA A 26 16.39 -13.97 5.46
N ILE A 27 16.06 -14.82 6.45
CA ILE A 27 15.33 -14.40 7.66
C ILE A 27 16.08 -13.26 8.35
N VAL A 28 17.42 -13.34 8.39
CA VAL A 28 18.25 -12.20 8.76
C VAL A 28 18.44 -11.34 7.50
N PRO A 29 18.01 -10.07 7.50
CA PRO A 29 18.13 -9.18 6.35
C PRO A 29 19.55 -9.19 5.78
N GLY A 30 19.67 -9.43 4.47
CA GLY A 30 20.94 -9.45 3.75
C GLY A 30 21.72 -10.78 3.76
N PHE A 31 21.49 -11.68 4.72
CA PHE A 31 22.27 -12.93 4.85
C PHE A 31 21.99 -13.95 3.75
N GLY A 32 20.76 -14.01 3.24
CA GLY A 32 20.44 -14.81 2.06
C GLY A 32 21.23 -14.38 0.80
N GLN A 33 21.56 -13.10 0.67
CA GLN A 33 22.36 -12.59 -0.45
C GLN A 33 23.86 -12.86 -0.25
N PHE A 34 24.35 -12.83 0.99
CA PHE A 34 25.71 -13.24 1.34
C PHE A 34 25.97 -14.70 0.96
N TYR A 35 25.01 -15.61 1.19
CA TYR A 35 25.11 -17.02 0.78
C TYR A 35 25.32 -17.19 -0.73
N HIS A 36 24.72 -16.32 -1.53
CA HIS A 36 24.84 -16.31 -2.99
C HIS A 36 26.08 -15.55 -3.51
N ARG A 37 26.99 -15.14 -2.62
CA ARG A 37 28.18 -14.31 -2.93
C ARG A 37 27.85 -12.93 -3.50
N GLN A 38 26.62 -12.43 -3.30
CA GLN A 38 26.20 -11.09 -3.70
C GLN A 38 26.40 -10.10 -2.54
N TRP A 39 27.65 -9.90 -2.13
CA TRP A 39 28.02 -9.13 -0.94
C TRP A 39 27.47 -7.70 -0.93
N LEU A 40 27.58 -6.99 -2.06
CA LEU A 40 27.09 -5.61 -2.14
C LEU A 40 25.56 -5.54 -1.94
N LYS A 41 24.77 -6.48 -2.50
CA LYS A 41 23.32 -6.49 -2.29
C LYS A 41 22.94 -6.89 -0.88
N GLY A 42 23.63 -7.88 -0.31
CA GLY A 42 23.44 -8.27 1.08
C GLY A 42 23.67 -7.11 2.03
N LEU A 43 24.76 -6.36 1.82
CA LEU A 43 25.08 -5.17 2.61
C LEU A 43 24.02 -4.07 2.42
N VAL A 44 23.58 -3.80 1.19
CA VAL A 44 22.53 -2.80 0.92
C VAL A 44 21.22 -3.17 1.63
N PHE A 45 20.76 -4.41 1.54
CA PHE A 45 19.53 -4.84 2.23
C PHE A 45 19.68 -4.80 3.75
N LEU A 46 20.83 -5.20 4.29
CA LEU A 46 21.10 -5.16 5.72
C LEU A 46 21.09 -3.72 6.23
N VAL A 47 21.83 -2.81 5.59
CA VAL A 47 21.88 -1.40 5.98
C VAL A 47 20.52 -0.75 5.83
N LEU A 48 19.84 -0.94 4.68
CA LEU A 48 18.55 -0.32 4.42
C LEU A 48 17.50 -0.74 5.45
N LEU A 49 17.39 -2.04 5.74
CA LEU A 49 16.37 -2.54 6.66
C LEU A 49 16.73 -2.24 8.13
N SER A 50 18.01 -2.29 8.49
CA SER A 50 18.46 -1.91 9.85
C SER A 50 18.27 -0.41 10.11
N SER A 51 18.62 0.45 9.14
CA SER A 51 18.39 1.90 9.25
C SER A 51 16.91 2.23 9.26
N PHE A 52 16.10 1.54 8.45
CA PHE A 52 14.65 1.69 8.47
C PHE A 52 14.08 1.39 9.86
N LEU A 53 14.41 0.22 10.43
CA LEU A 53 13.95 -0.14 11.77
C LEU A 53 14.47 0.82 12.83
N GLY A 54 15.73 1.28 12.75
CA GLY A 54 16.31 2.21 13.71
C GLY A 54 15.64 3.59 13.69
N ILE A 55 15.43 4.16 12.50
CA ILE A 55 14.79 5.49 12.34
C ILE A 55 13.34 5.46 12.79
N PHE A 56 12.61 4.40 12.46
CA PHE A 56 11.19 4.29 12.75
C PHE A 56 10.89 3.59 14.08
N TYR A 57 11.89 3.14 14.85
CA TYR A 57 11.67 2.34 16.06
C TYR A 57 10.75 3.03 17.07
N ASP A 58 11.14 4.25 17.49
CA ASP A 58 10.39 5.01 18.49
C ASP A 58 9.00 5.40 17.95
N PHE A 59 8.94 5.86 16.70
CA PHE A 59 7.69 6.24 16.04
C PHE A 59 6.72 5.05 15.90
N LEU A 60 7.21 3.86 15.53
CA LEU A 60 6.38 2.66 15.41
C LEU A 60 5.89 2.19 16.77
N ARG A 61 6.72 2.28 17.81
CA ARG A 61 6.36 1.88 19.16
C ARG A 61 5.24 2.76 19.71
N GLU A 62 5.41 4.07 19.63
CA GLU A 62 4.43 5.05 20.11
C GLU A 62 3.16 5.05 19.24
N GLY A 63 3.31 5.01 17.92
CA GLY A 63 2.18 4.99 16.99
C GLY A 63 1.31 3.73 17.12
N LEU A 64 1.92 2.54 17.17
CA LEU A 64 1.14 1.29 17.32
C LEU A 64 0.46 1.20 18.67
N TRP A 65 1.09 1.71 19.73
CA TRP A 65 0.47 1.84 21.05
C TRP A 65 -0.72 2.81 20.98
N GLY A 66 -0.51 4.02 20.43
CA GLY A 66 -1.54 5.05 20.30
C GLY A 66 -2.74 4.63 19.44
N LEU A 67 -2.54 3.75 18.45
CA LEU A 67 -3.64 3.18 17.66
C LEU A 67 -4.55 2.26 18.50
N TYR A 68 -3.96 1.52 19.43
CA TYR A 68 -4.69 0.59 20.28
C TYR A 68 -5.35 1.31 21.46
N THR A 69 -4.60 2.17 22.15
CA THR A 69 -5.07 2.82 23.39
C THR A 69 -5.85 4.11 23.15
N LEU A 70 -5.63 4.81 22.03
CA LEU A 70 -6.14 6.16 21.77
C LEU A 70 -5.75 7.19 22.86
N GLY A 71 -4.74 6.88 23.68
CA GLY A 71 -4.27 7.70 24.80
C GLY A 71 -4.76 7.20 26.16
N GLU A 72 -3.99 7.43 27.21
CA GLU A 72 -4.31 6.98 28.58
C GLU A 72 -4.39 8.14 29.58
N GLU A 73 -3.70 9.28 29.32
CA GLU A 73 -3.65 10.42 30.24
C GLU A 73 -4.08 11.76 29.63
N VAL A 74 -5.08 12.38 30.26
CA VAL A 74 -5.56 13.74 29.96
C VAL A 74 -4.80 14.74 30.85
N PRO A 75 -4.25 15.86 30.33
CA PRO A 75 -4.45 16.50 29.02
C PRO A 75 -3.24 16.37 28.08
N ARG A 76 -2.30 15.48 28.40
CA ARG A 76 -1.04 15.31 27.68
C ARG A 76 -1.27 14.64 26.32
N ASP A 77 -2.19 13.70 26.25
CA ASP A 77 -2.44 12.89 25.08
C ASP A 77 -3.57 13.48 24.22
N ASN A 78 -3.29 13.66 22.93
CA ASN A 78 -4.31 14.01 21.95
C ASN A 78 -4.68 12.77 21.13
N SER A 79 -5.83 12.14 21.43
CA SER A 79 -6.27 10.91 20.77
C SER A 79 -6.33 10.99 19.24
N ILE A 80 -6.60 12.17 18.68
CA ILE A 80 -6.62 12.40 17.22
C ILE A 80 -5.20 12.30 16.63
N PHE A 81 -4.20 12.85 17.31
CA PHE A 81 -2.81 12.77 16.88
C PHE A 81 -2.29 11.34 17.03
N LEU A 82 -2.60 10.67 18.15
CA LEU A 82 -2.26 9.26 18.36
C LEU A 82 -2.90 8.33 17.32
N LEU A 83 -4.16 8.59 16.93
CA LEU A 83 -4.81 7.86 15.83
C LEU A 83 -4.09 8.10 14.50
N ALA A 84 -3.73 9.35 14.19
CA ALA A 84 -3.00 9.69 12.97
C ALA A 84 -1.60 9.03 12.92
N GLU A 85 -0.83 9.16 14.00
CA GLU A 85 0.48 8.52 14.17
C GLU A 85 0.37 7.00 14.08
N GLY A 86 -0.68 6.42 14.67
CA GLY A 86 -0.99 5.01 14.57
C GLY A 86 -1.23 4.54 13.15
N ILE A 87 -2.03 5.25 12.36
CA ILE A 87 -2.27 4.89 10.96
C ILE A 87 -1.00 5.07 10.12
N ILE A 88 -0.23 6.14 10.35
CA ILE A 88 1.06 6.35 9.69
C ILE A 88 2.02 5.19 10.04
N SER A 89 2.03 4.74 11.30
CA SER A 89 2.86 3.61 11.73
C SER A 89 2.49 2.32 11.01
N VAL A 90 1.20 2.03 10.84
CA VAL A 90 0.72 0.87 10.07
C VAL A 90 1.18 0.95 8.60
N LEU A 91 1.10 2.13 7.98
CA LEU A 91 1.59 2.34 6.61
C LEU A 91 3.11 2.13 6.51
N ILE A 92 3.88 2.64 7.47
CA ILE A 92 5.33 2.44 7.55
C ILE A 92 5.65 0.95 7.72
N VAL A 93 4.98 0.24 8.63
CA VAL A 93 5.15 -1.22 8.78
C VAL A 93 4.84 -1.94 7.47
N ALA A 94 3.79 -1.56 6.75
CA ALA A 94 3.46 -2.16 5.46
C ALA A 94 4.58 -1.98 4.42
N PHE A 95 5.20 -0.79 4.34
CA PHE A 95 6.38 -0.57 3.49
C PHE A 95 7.59 -1.39 3.95
N GLY A 96 7.84 -1.47 5.26
CA GLY A 96 8.92 -2.29 5.83
C GLY A 96 8.76 -3.78 5.51
N VAL A 97 7.53 -4.30 5.68
CA VAL A 97 7.17 -5.68 5.33
C VAL A 97 7.30 -5.93 3.84
N LEU A 98 6.90 -4.97 2.99
CA LEU A 98 7.09 -5.08 1.53
C LEU A 98 8.57 -5.20 1.16
N ILE A 99 9.43 -4.32 1.71
CA ILE A 99 10.88 -4.36 1.48
C ILE A 99 11.47 -5.68 1.98
N TYR A 100 11.06 -6.13 3.16
CA TYR A 100 11.50 -7.40 3.73
C TYR A 100 11.07 -8.58 2.85
N PHE A 101 9.82 -8.62 2.40
CA PHE A 101 9.30 -9.64 1.49
C PHE A 101 10.05 -9.63 0.15
N LEU A 102 10.34 -8.46 -0.41
CA LEU A 102 11.14 -8.34 -1.64
C LEU A 102 12.56 -8.90 -1.44
N SER A 103 13.15 -8.70 -0.25
CA SER A 103 14.47 -9.25 0.09
C SER A 103 14.46 -10.78 0.17
N LEU A 104 13.42 -11.37 0.78
CA LEU A 104 13.21 -12.82 0.84
C LEU A 104 12.99 -13.41 -0.56
N ARG A 105 12.13 -12.76 -1.36
CA ARG A 105 11.83 -13.16 -2.73
C ARG A 105 13.09 -13.14 -3.60
N ASP A 106 13.91 -12.09 -3.49
CA ASP A 106 15.17 -12.00 -4.24
C ASP A 106 16.15 -13.11 -3.84
N ALA A 107 16.26 -13.43 -2.54
CA ALA A 107 17.11 -14.51 -2.05
C ALA A 107 16.65 -15.89 -2.58
N TRP A 108 15.33 -16.15 -2.61
CA TRP A 108 14.77 -17.38 -3.14
C TRP A 108 14.98 -17.52 -4.66
N LEU A 109 14.70 -16.45 -5.42
CA LEU A 109 14.88 -16.44 -6.88
C LEU A 109 16.35 -16.62 -7.28
N ASN A 110 17.28 -15.99 -6.57
CA ASN A 110 18.70 -16.18 -6.80
C ASN A 110 19.16 -17.60 -6.41
N GLY A 111 18.59 -18.19 -5.36
CA GLY A 111 18.84 -19.58 -5.00
C GLY A 111 18.38 -20.57 -6.07
N LYS A 112 17.17 -20.37 -6.62
CA LYS A 112 16.64 -21.19 -7.72
C LYS A 112 17.53 -21.12 -8.97
N LYS A 113 17.95 -19.91 -9.38
CA LYS A 113 18.87 -19.74 -10.52
C LYS A 113 20.19 -20.48 -10.31
N ARG A 114 20.69 -20.52 -9.06
CA ARG A 114 21.91 -21.24 -8.72
C ARG A 114 21.71 -22.76 -8.75
N ASP A 115 20.56 -23.25 -8.31
CA ASP A 115 20.18 -24.68 -8.43
C ASP A 115 20.07 -25.11 -9.91
N GLU A 116 19.64 -24.21 -10.80
CA GLU A 116 19.55 -24.42 -12.25
C GLU A 116 20.91 -24.26 -12.97
N GLY A 117 21.99 -23.94 -12.26
CA GLY A 117 23.32 -23.70 -12.83
C GLY A 117 23.45 -22.39 -13.62
N ILE A 118 22.46 -21.50 -13.54
CA ILE A 118 22.46 -20.20 -14.22
C ILE A 118 23.36 -19.23 -13.45
N ALA A 119 24.27 -18.56 -14.16
CA ALA A 119 25.11 -17.54 -13.56
C ALA A 119 24.28 -16.38 -13.01
N LEU A 120 24.54 -15.99 -11.76
CA LEU A 120 23.82 -14.91 -11.10
C LEU A 120 24.16 -13.55 -11.70
N ASN A 121 23.14 -12.71 -11.91
CA ASN A 121 23.34 -11.36 -12.42
C ASN A 121 24.08 -10.49 -11.38
N SER A 122 25.18 -9.88 -11.82
CA SER A 122 25.90 -8.85 -11.06
C SER A 122 25.03 -7.61 -10.84
N VAL A 123 25.32 -6.86 -9.76
CA VAL A 123 24.61 -5.61 -9.40
C VAL A 123 24.57 -4.64 -10.57
N ARG A 124 25.67 -4.51 -11.32
CA ARG A 124 25.74 -3.65 -12.50
C ARG A 124 24.75 -4.06 -13.59
N LYS A 125 24.64 -5.36 -13.86
CA LYS A 125 23.72 -5.91 -14.86
C LYS A 125 22.26 -5.76 -14.43
N GLN A 126 21.99 -5.87 -13.13
CA GLN A 126 20.65 -5.65 -12.58
C GLN A 126 20.24 -4.18 -12.63
N TYR A 127 21.16 -3.24 -12.38
CA TYR A 127 20.89 -1.81 -12.56
C TYR A 127 20.60 -1.47 -14.03
N GLN A 128 21.35 -2.04 -14.97
CA GLN A 128 21.08 -1.88 -16.40
C GLN A 128 19.71 -2.45 -16.79
N MET A 129 19.34 -3.63 -16.29
CA MET A 129 18.00 -4.20 -16.48
C MET A 129 16.89 -3.35 -15.86
N LEU A 130 17.13 -2.76 -14.69
CA LEU A 130 16.18 -1.83 -14.06
C LEU A 130 16.02 -0.55 -14.88
N LEU A 131 17.06 -0.07 -15.56
CA LEU A 131 16.96 1.10 -16.45
C LEU A 131 16.41 0.79 -17.84
N SER A 132 16.53 -0.44 -18.33
CA SER A 132 15.97 -0.83 -19.63
C SER A 132 14.51 -1.27 -19.51
N ASP A 133 14.22 -2.18 -18.58
CA ASP A 133 12.93 -2.88 -18.51
C ASP A 133 12.12 -2.43 -17.29
N GLY A 134 12.82 -2.03 -16.21
CA GLY A 134 12.22 -1.61 -14.93
C GLY A 134 11.95 -0.11 -14.81
N PHE A 135 12.35 0.69 -15.80
CA PHE A 135 12.35 2.15 -15.70
C PHE A 135 10.97 2.75 -15.43
N PRO A 136 9.87 2.28 -16.07
CA PRO A 136 8.52 2.76 -15.74
C PRO A 136 8.17 2.58 -14.26
N TYR A 137 8.53 1.44 -13.67
CA TYR A 137 8.26 1.17 -12.24
C TYR A 137 9.08 2.08 -11.33
N LEU A 138 10.34 2.35 -11.67
CA LEU A 138 11.20 3.25 -10.92
C LEU A 138 10.67 4.69 -10.95
N MET A 139 10.18 5.16 -12.10
CA MET A 139 9.57 6.49 -12.22
C MET A 139 8.26 6.62 -11.43
N ILE A 140 7.46 5.55 -11.36
CA ILE A 140 6.17 5.56 -10.63
C ILE A 140 6.38 5.48 -9.12
N THR A 141 7.47 4.87 -8.64
CA THR A 141 7.69 4.59 -7.21
C THR A 141 7.55 5.82 -6.30
N PRO A 142 8.17 6.98 -6.59
CA PRO A 142 7.98 8.19 -5.76
C PRO A 142 6.53 8.70 -5.76
N GLY A 143 5.86 8.67 -6.92
CA GLY A 143 4.46 9.06 -7.04
C GLY A 143 3.52 8.12 -6.27
N PHE A 144 3.82 6.83 -6.25
CA PHE A 144 3.08 5.84 -5.47
C PHE A 144 3.25 6.08 -3.96
N ILE A 145 4.48 6.34 -3.49
CA ILE A 145 4.71 6.69 -2.08
C ILE A 145 3.91 7.93 -1.69
N LEU A 146 3.93 8.97 -2.52
CA LEU A 146 3.16 10.19 -2.28
C LEU A 146 1.65 9.92 -2.26
N LEU A 147 1.15 9.10 -3.19
CA LEU A 147 -0.26 8.70 -3.23
C LEU A 147 -0.68 7.99 -1.93
N VAL A 148 0.16 7.11 -1.38
CA VAL A 148 -0.14 6.42 -0.12
C VAL A 148 -0.31 7.43 1.03
N PHE A 149 0.58 8.40 1.17
CA PHE A 149 0.51 9.36 2.28
C PHE A 149 -0.49 10.51 2.06
N VAL A 150 -0.78 10.89 0.81
CA VAL A 150 -1.67 12.03 0.51
C VAL A 150 -3.11 11.59 0.30
N VAL A 151 -3.34 10.38 -0.21
CA VAL A 151 -4.68 9.89 -0.55
C VAL A 151 -5.12 8.77 0.38
N ILE A 152 -4.30 7.72 0.52
CA ILE A 152 -4.70 6.54 1.31
C ILE A 152 -4.74 6.88 2.80
N PHE A 153 -3.75 7.61 3.32
CA PHE A 153 -3.73 8.01 4.73
C PHE A 153 -4.98 8.79 5.17
N PRO A 154 -5.41 9.88 4.51
CA PRO A 154 -6.63 10.60 4.93
C PRO A 154 -7.89 9.74 4.84
N ILE A 155 -7.97 8.83 3.86
CA ILE A 155 -9.09 7.89 3.75
C ILE A 155 -9.13 6.94 4.95
N LEU A 156 -7.99 6.32 5.28
CA LEU A 156 -7.89 5.43 6.44
C LEU A 156 -8.21 6.17 7.74
N PHE A 157 -7.71 7.40 7.87
CA PHE A 157 -7.96 8.25 9.03
C PHE A 157 -9.44 8.63 9.18
N GLY A 158 -10.08 9.10 8.11
CA GLY A 158 -11.51 9.40 8.12
C GLY A 158 -12.37 8.16 8.38
N PHE A 159 -11.97 7.01 7.83
CA PHE A 159 -12.62 5.74 8.11
C PHE A 159 -12.48 5.36 9.59
N ALA A 160 -11.28 5.43 10.16
CA ALA A 160 -11.03 5.14 11.56
C ALA A 160 -11.86 6.03 12.50
N ILE A 161 -11.96 7.33 12.22
CA ILE A 161 -12.82 8.25 12.99
C ILE A 161 -14.27 7.75 13.05
N ALA A 162 -14.81 7.18 11.96
CA ALA A 162 -16.19 6.67 11.94
C ALA A 162 -16.43 5.53 12.95
N PHE A 163 -15.38 4.83 13.41
CA PHE A 163 -15.45 3.80 14.45
C PHE A 163 -15.15 4.32 15.85
N THR A 164 -14.95 5.63 16.02
CA THR A 164 -14.65 6.28 17.29
C THR A 164 -15.79 7.15 17.80
N ASN A 165 -15.81 7.48 19.09
CA ASN A 165 -16.81 8.39 19.69
C ASN A 165 -16.54 9.89 19.44
N TYR A 166 -15.78 10.25 18.40
CA TYR A 166 -15.41 11.64 18.11
C TYR A 166 -16.66 12.51 17.85
N ASN A 167 -16.93 13.45 18.76
CA ASN A 167 -18.03 14.41 18.67
C ASN A 167 -17.66 15.72 19.38
N LEU A 168 -18.48 16.77 19.22
CA LEU A 168 -18.25 18.09 19.83
C LEU A 168 -18.05 18.07 21.37
N TYR A 169 -18.54 17.02 22.04
CA TYR A 169 -18.45 16.86 23.51
C TYR A 169 -17.33 15.89 23.94
N HIS A 170 -16.60 15.30 22.98
CA HIS A 170 -15.44 14.40 23.12
C HIS A 170 -14.30 14.91 22.22
N THR A 171 -13.93 16.18 22.40
CA THR A 171 -12.84 16.81 21.68
C THR A 171 -11.59 16.82 22.59
N PRO A 172 -10.47 16.21 22.16
CA PRO A 172 -9.19 16.41 22.84
C PRO A 172 -8.84 17.91 22.90
N PRO A 173 -8.14 18.38 23.96
CA PRO A 173 -7.42 17.61 24.98
C PRO A 173 -8.22 17.37 26.26
N ALA A 174 -9.54 17.61 26.30
CA ALA A 174 -10.33 17.51 27.53
C ALA A 174 -10.92 16.12 27.78
N LYS A 175 -11.04 15.29 26.73
CA LYS A 175 -11.51 13.90 26.79
C LYS A 175 -10.82 13.07 25.73
N LEU A 176 -10.48 11.83 26.09
CA LEU A 176 -9.97 10.83 25.16
C LEU A 176 -11.09 10.32 24.25
N VAL A 177 -10.69 9.89 23.06
CA VAL A 177 -11.56 9.26 22.09
C VAL A 177 -11.46 7.74 22.26
N ASP A 178 -12.58 7.04 22.25
CA ASP A 178 -12.63 5.57 22.39
C ASP A 178 -13.18 4.91 21.13
N TRP A 179 -12.76 3.65 20.91
CA TRP A 179 -13.35 2.78 19.91
C TRP A 179 -14.79 2.41 20.27
N VAL A 180 -15.77 2.82 19.46
CA VAL A 180 -17.19 2.48 19.61
C VAL A 180 -17.66 1.44 18.59
N GLY A 181 -16.77 0.98 17.71
CA GLY A 181 -17.06 -0.04 16.71
C GLY A 181 -18.19 0.39 15.78
N LEU A 182 -19.21 -0.46 15.65
CA LEU A 182 -20.33 -0.24 14.72
C LEU A 182 -21.46 0.65 15.29
N LYS A 183 -21.30 1.17 16.51
CA LYS A 183 -22.36 1.94 17.18
C LYS A 183 -22.80 3.17 16.38
N ASN A 184 -21.85 3.88 15.76
CA ASN A 184 -22.15 5.06 14.94
C ASN A 184 -23.00 4.69 13.72
N PHE A 185 -22.71 3.57 13.05
CA PHE A 185 -23.47 3.10 11.91
C PHE A 185 -24.89 2.68 12.29
N ILE A 186 -25.06 2.00 13.43
CA ILE A 186 -26.38 1.62 13.95
C ILE A 186 -27.18 2.88 14.29
N ASN A 187 -26.54 3.85 14.96
CA ASN A 187 -27.19 5.10 15.38
C ASN A 187 -27.80 5.89 14.22
N ILE A 188 -27.20 5.85 13.02
CA ILE A 188 -27.75 6.50 11.83
C ILE A 188 -29.16 5.97 11.50
N PHE A 189 -29.43 4.67 11.72
CA PHE A 189 -30.72 4.06 11.39
C PHE A 189 -31.68 3.98 12.57
N THR A 190 -31.18 3.98 13.80
CA THR A 190 -32.01 3.87 15.01
C THR A 190 -32.49 5.22 15.54
N LEU A 191 -31.66 6.27 15.46
CA LEU A 191 -32.02 7.59 15.93
C LEU A 191 -32.83 8.33 14.87
N SER A 192 -34.04 8.76 15.23
CA SER A 192 -35.01 9.37 14.31
C SER A 192 -34.45 10.56 13.54
N ILE A 193 -33.73 11.46 14.22
CA ILE A 193 -33.11 12.66 13.63
C ILE A 193 -32.04 12.30 12.61
N TRP A 194 -31.14 11.37 12.95
CA TRP A 194 -30.05 10.95 12.06
C TRP A 194 -30.58 10.20 10.86
N ARG A 195 -31.60 9.35 11.07
CA ARG A 195 -32.25 8.59 10.00
C ARG A 195 -32.94 9.50 9.00
N SER A 196 -33.72 10.48 9.46
CA SER A 196 -34.39 11.42 8.56
C SER A 196 -33.37 12.19 7.73
N THR A 197 -32.36 12.78 8.38
CA THR A 197 -31.32 13.54 7.67
C THR A 197 -30.54 12.66 6.67
N PHE A 198 -30.21 11.43 7.04
CA PHE A 198 -29.53 10.51 6.14
C PHE A 198 -30.38 10.19 4.91
N LEU A 199 -31.66 9.84 5.10
CA LEU A 199 -32.56 9.52 3.98
C LEU A 199 -32.85 10.74 3.09
N ASP A 200 -32.99 11.93 3.67
CA ASP A 200 -33.20 13.18 2.94
C ASP A 200 -32.00 13.49 2.02
N VAL A 201 -30.78 13.43 2.57
CA VAL A 201 -29.54 13.66 1.81
C VAL A 201 -29.30 12.55 0.78
N LEU A 202 -29.60 11.29 1.12
CA LEU A 202 -29.46 10.16 0.20
C LEU A 202 -30.39 10.31 -0.99
N GLN A 203 -31.66 10.61 -0.75
CA GLN A 203 -32.65 10.81 -1.80
C GLN A 203 -32.25 11.99 -2.71
N TRP A 204 -31.85 13.12 -2.10
CA TRP A 204 -31.34 14.26 -2.86
C TRP A 204 -30.17 13.86 -3.75
N THR A 205 -29.20 13.13 -3.20
CA THR A 205 -28.01 12.69 -3.94
C THR A 205 -28.39 11.78 -5.11
N VAL A 206 -29.27 10.79 -4.89
CA VAL A 206 -29.69 9.86 -5.95
C VAL A 206 -30.43 10.60 -7.07
N VAL A 207 -31.40 11.44 -6.73
CA VAL A 207 -32.18 12.21 -7.71
C VAL A 207 -31.26 13.15 -8.48
N TRP A 208 -30.39 13.88 -7.78
CA TRP A 208 -29.46 14.81 -8.39
C TRP A 208 -28.46 14.10 -9.32
N THR A 209 -27.82 13.02 -8.86
CA THR A 209 -26.86 12.28 -9.67
C THR A 209 -27.51 11.72 -10.93
N LEU A 210 -28.69 11.11 -10.83
CA LEU A 210 -29.38 10.57 -12.00
C LEU A 210 -29.74 11.66 -13.02
N LEU A 211 -30.29 12.78 -12.55
CA LEU A 211 -30.66 13.90 -13.43
C LEU A 211 -29.42 14.55 -14.04
N ALA A 212 -28.42 14.88 -13.23
CA ALA A 212 -27.20 15.56 -13.68
C ALA A 212 -26.42 14.69 -14.68
N THR A 213 -26.20 13.41 -14.38
CA THR A 213 -25.46 12.51 -15.27
C THR A 213 -26.22 12.26 -16.57
N THR A 214 -27.54 12.04 -16.52
CA THR A 214 -28.35 11.84 -17.74
C THR A 214 -28.27 13.08 -18.62
N LEU A 215 -28.54 14.26 -18.05
CA LEU A 215 -28.50 15.51 -18.79
C LEU A 215 -27.12 15.80 -19.36
N GLN A 216 -26.05 15.63 -18.57
CA GLN A 216 -24.68 15.86 -19.00
C GLN A 216 -24.28 14.93 -20.15
N CYS A 217 -24.64 13.64 -20.07
CA CYS A 217 -24.39 12.68 -21.15
C CYS A 217 -25.18 13.06 -22.42
N THR A 218 -26.47 13.37 -22.29
CA THR A 218 -27.31 13.77 -23.43
C THR A 218 -26.78 15.02 -24.10
N VAL A 219 -26.51 16.08 -23.34
CA VAL A 219 -25.97 17.35 -23.86
C VAL A 219 -24.58 17.13 -24.46
N GLY A 220 -23.70 16.38 -23.80
CA GLY A 220 -22.37 16.06 -24.31
C GLY A 220 -22.40 15.35 -25.66
N VAL A 221 -23.29 14.36 -25.83
CA VAL A 221 -23.47 13.64 -27.10
C VAL A 221 -24.09 14.55 -28.16
N LEU A 222 -25.12 15.34 -27.83
CA LEU A 222 -25.73 16.29 -28.76
C LEU A 222 -24.71 17.31 -29.28
N LEU A 223 -23.91 17.89 -28.39
CA LEU A 223 -22.85 18.83 -28.77
C LEU A 223 -21.78 18.15 -29.64
N ALA A 224 -21.38 16.92 -29.32
CA ALA A 224 -20.44 16.16 -30.13
C ALA A 224 -20.96 15.93 -31.56
N ILE A 225 -22.24 15.58 -31.71
CA ILE A 225 -22.88 15.40 -33.02
C ILE A 225 -22.92 16.72 -33.80
N LEU A 226 -23.34 17.82 -33.16
CA LEU A 226 -23.43 19.15 -33.81
C LEU A 226 -22.06 19.64 -34.29
N VAL A 227 -21.01 19.46 -33.48
CA VAL A 227 -19.64 19.82 -33.86
C VAL A 227 -19.13 18.95 -35.00
N ASN A 228 -19.43 17.64 -34.98
CA ASN A 228 -19.02 16.72 -36.03
C ASN A 228 -19.70 17.05 -37.38
N GLN A 229 -21.00 17.34 -37.37
CA GLN A 229 -21.74 17.70 -38.58
C GLN A 229 -21.22 18.99 -39.22
N LYS A 230 -20.83 20.00 -38.43
CA LYS A 230 -20.20 21.23 -38.95
C LYS A 230 -18.86 20.97 -39.64
N ARG A 231 -18.11 19.97 -39.21
CA ARG A 231 -16.78 19.65 -39.77
C ARG A 231 -16.85 18.90 -41.11
N SER A 232 -17.91 18.12 -41.34
CA SER A 232 -18.12 17.37 -42.59
C SER A 232 -18.79 18.17 -43.71
N ALA A 233 -19.25 19.40 -43.43
CA ALA A 233 -19.95 20.28 -44.38
C ALA A 233 -19.06 21.42 -44.95
N LEU A 234 -17.77 21.45 -44.60
CA LEU A 234 -16.71 22.31 -45.14
C LEU A 234 -15.69 21.43 -45.88
#